data_AF-A0A836SLB3-F1
#
_entry.id   AF-A0A836SLB3-F1
#
_cell.length_a   1.000
_cell.length_b   1.000
_cell.length_c   1.000
_cell.angle_alpha   90.00
_cell.angle_beta   90.00
_cell.angle_gamma   90.00
#
_symmetry.space_group_name_H-M   'P 1'
#
loop_
_entity.id
_entity.type
_entity.pdbx_description
1 polymer ?
#
loop_
_entity_poly.entity_id
_entity_poly.type
_entity_poly.pdbx_seq_one_letter_code
_entity_poly.pdbx_strand_id
1 'polypeptide(L)' 'MALYQAGEFTQAMPYILEVAKQGSAKAQFRLSQMYLNGEGVAKDVEQSEYWSRQARDH' A
#
# COMPACT_ATOMS: atom_id res chain seq x y z
N MET A 1 -3.45 5.75 21.49
CA MET A 1 -3.98 5.25 20.20
C MET A 1 -2.92 5.48 19.14
N ALA A 2 -2.66 4.45 18.30
CA ALA A 2 -1.93 4.48 17.03
C ALA A 2 -0.39 4.65 16.99
N LEU A 3 0.37 3.74 17.61
CA LEU A 3 1.81 3.54 17.29
C LEU A 3 2.15 2.14 16.74
N TYR A 4 1.13 1.36 16.36
CA TYR A 4 1.33 -0.02 15.85
C TYR A 4 1.65 -0.09 14.35
N GLN A 5 1.54 1.03 13.65
CA GLN A 5 1.41 1.00 12.21
C GLN A 5 2.77 0.93 11.50
N ALA A 6 3.72 1.81 11.81
CA ALA A 6 4.98 1.90 11.07
C ALA A 6 5.89 0.64 11.13
N GLY A 7 5.82 -0.15 12.21
CA GLY A 7 6.65 -1.35 12.37
C GLY A 7 6.11 -2.61 11.68
N GLU A 8 4.78 -2.80 11.70
CA GLU A 8 4.15 -3.94 11.04
C GLU A 8 4.07 -3.75 9.53
N PHE A 9 4.00 -2.50 9.04
CA PHE A 9 3.86 -2.22 7.62
C PHE A 9 5.03 -2.70 6.77
N THR A 10 6.26 -2.65 7.29
CA THR A 10 7.45 -3.15 6.59
C THR A 10 7.40 -4.67 6.40
N GLN A 11 6.79 -5.40 7.34
CA GLN A 11 6.61 -6.86 7.25
C GLN A 11 5.32 -7.26 6.51
N ALA A 12 4.27 -6.43 6.61
CA ALA A 12 2.97 -6.66 5.96
C ALA A 12 2.95 -6.24 4.49
N MET A 13 3.93 -5.44 4.05
CA MET A 13 4.09 -5.01 2.66
C MET A 13 4.04 -6.15 1.64
N PRO A 14 4.84 -7.24 1.77
CA PRO A 14 4.76 -8.37 0.85
C PRO A 14 3.37 -9.03 0.81
N TYR A 15 2.68 -9.10 1.95
CA TYR A 15 1.32 -9.66 2.01
C TYR A 15 0.30 -8.75 1.32
N ILE A 16 0.37 -7.42 1.55
CA ILE A 16 -0.51 -6.46 0.88
C ILE A 16 -0.24 -6.46 -0.62
N LEU A 17 1.02 -6.59 -1.05
CA LEU A 17 1.39 -6.67 -2.46
C LEU A 17 0.80 -7.91 -3.15
N GLU A 18 0.83 -9.05 -2.47
CA GLU A 18 0.21 -10.28 -2.97
C GLU A 18 -1.30 -10.14 -3.12
N VAL A 19 -1.97 -9.58 -2.11
CA VAL A 19 -3.42 -9.34 -2.15
C VAL A 19 -3.79 -8.25 -3.18
N ALA A 20 -2.93 -7.25 -3.38
CA ALA A 20 -3.10 -6.22 -4.40
C ALA A 20 -2.96 -6.79 -5.82
N LYS A 21 -2.05 -7.76 -6.02
CA LYS A 21 -1.91 -8.52 -7.29
C LYS A 21 -3.12 -9.41 -7.57
N GLN A 22 -3.80 -9.89 -6.53
CA GLN A 22 -5.06 -10.64 -6.67
C GLN A 22 -6.26 -9.75 -7.07
N GLY A 23 -6.06 -8.45 -7.32
CA GLY A 23 -7.12 -7.53 -7.72
C GLY A 23 -7.92 -6.95 -6.55
N SER A 24 -7.41 -7.04 -5.31
CA SER A 24 -8.11 -6.44 -4.18
C SER A 24 -7.92 -4.91 -4.16
N ALA A 25 -8.97 -4.18 -4.51
CA ALA A 25 -9.00 -2.71 -4.44
C ALA A 25 -8.58 -2.17 -3.06
N LYS A 26 -8.96 -2.86 -1.98
CA LYS A 26 -8.57 -2.47 -0.61
C LYS A 26 -7.07 -2.59 -0.38
N ALA A 27 -6.43 -3.63 -0.89
CA ALA A 27 -4.99 -3.81 -0.76
C ALA A 27 -4.23 -2.81 -1.65
N GLN A 28 -4.68 -2.62 -2.89
CA GLN A 28 -4.12 -1.63 -3.82
C GLN A 28 -4.20 -0.20 -3.24
N PHE A 29 -5.32 0.18 -2.64
CA PHE A 29 -5.47 1.47 -1.96
C PHE A 29 -4.54 1.61 -0.75
N ARG A 30 -4.40 0.54 0.05
CA ARG A 30 -3.50 0.53 1.21
C ARG A 30 -2.04 0.64 0.77
N LEU A 31 -1.64 -0.05 -0.30
CA LEU A 31 -0.31 0.04 -0.89
C LEU A 31 -0.04 1.47 -1.40
N SER A 32 -1.03 2.11 -2.03
CA SER A 32 -0.90 3.50 -2.46
C SER A 32 -0.63 4.45 -1.29
N GLN A 33 -1.33 4.28 -0.17
CA GLN A 33 -1.12 5.09 1.02
C GLN A 33 0.25 4.87 1.65
N MET A 34 0.74 3.63 1.66
CA MET A 34 2.08 3.32 2.16
C MET A 34 3.16 4.05 1.36
N TYR A 35 3.03 4.04 0.03
CA TYR A 35 3.94 4.79 -0.85
C TYR A 35 3.77 6.31 -0.74
N LEU A 36 2.56 6.82 -0.46
CA LEU A 36 2.29 8.25 -0.24
C LEU A 36 2.88 8.78 1.08
N ASN A 37 2.75 7.97 2.14
CA ASN A 37 3.18 8.32 3.49
C ASN A 37 4.63 7.91 3.79
N GLY A 38 5.22 7.03 2.98
CA GLY A 38 6.53 6.44 3.26
C GLY A 38 6.49 5.45 4.43
N GLU A 39 5.37 4.74 4.61
CA GLU A 39 5.17 3.80 5.71
C GLU A 39 5.75 2.43 5.34
N GLY A 40 6.93 2.11 5.86
CA GLY A 40 7.64 0.85 5.57
C GLY A 40 8.28 0.80 4.17
N VAL A 41 8.14 1.86 3.38
CA VAL A 41 8.76 2.06 2.06
C VAL A 41 9.27 3.48 1.92
N ALA A 42 10.20 3.71 0.99
CA ALA A 42 10.49 5.05 0.54
C ALA A 42 9.21 5.66 -0.07
N LYS A 43 8.98 6.94 0.21
CA LYS A 43 7.87 7.68 -0.38
C LYS A 43 8.04 7.70 -1.90
N ASP A 44 7.06 7.18 -2.61
CA ASP A 44 7.03 7.11 -4.06
C ASP A 44 5.63 7.46 -4.57
N VAL A 45 5.48 8.70 -5.05
CA VAL A 45 4.19 9.20 -5.52
C VAL A 45 3.78 8.50 -6.81
N GLU A 46 4.73 8.12 -7.66
CA GLU A 46 4.46 7.49 -8.95
C GLU A 46 3.90 6.07 -8.76
N GLN A 47 4.53 5.28 -7.86
CA GLN A 47 3.99 3.98 -7.44
C GLN A 47 2.65 4.13 -6.72
N SER A 48 2.50 5.14 -5.86
CA SER A 48 1.24 5.41 -5.18
C SER A 48 0.10 5.61 -6.18
N GLU A 49 0.28 6.47 -7.16
CA GLU A 49 -0.73 6.72 -8.19
C GLU A 49 -1.03 5.49 -9.04
N TYR A 50 0.00 4.70 -9.39
CA TYR A 50 -0.17 3.45 -10.12
C TYR A 50 -1.14 2.52 -9.38
N TRP A 51 -0.88 2.24 -8.09
CA TRP A 51 -1.72 1.36 -7.29
C TRP A 51 -3.09 1.98 -6.98
N SER A 52 -3.16 3.30 -6.83
CA SER A 52 -4.43 4.03 -6.66
C SER A 52 -5.32 3.92 -7.89
N ARG A 53 -4.75 3.99 -9.11
CA ARG A 53 -5.49 3.79 -10.37
C ARG A 53 -6.01 2.36 -10.48
N GLN A 54 -5.18 1.37 -10.17
CA GLN A 54 -5.60 -0.04 -10.16
C GLN A 54 -6.75 -0.30 -9.16
N ALA A 55 -6.71 0.35 -7.99
CA ALA A 55 -7.77 0.25 -6.99
C ALA A 55 -9.11 0.84 -7.45
N ARG A 56 -9.09 1.78 -8.40
CA ARG A 56 -10.28 2.45 -8.93
C ARG A 56 -10.89 1.73 -10.15
N ASP A 57 -10.12 0.89 -10.82
CA ASP A 57 -10.54 0.12 -11.99
C ASP A 57 -11.19 -1.24 -11.63
N HIS A 58 -11.32 -1.56 -10.33
CA HIS A 58 -11.99 -2.74 -9.79
C HIS A 58 -13.25 -2.37 -9.00
#